data_AF-A0A2V7JPD6-F1
#
_entry.id   AF-A0A2V7JPD6-F1
#
_cell.length_a   1.000
_cell.length_b   1.000
_cell.length_c   1.000
_cell.angle_alpha   90.00
_cell.angle_beta   90.00
_cell.angle_gamma   90.00
#
_symmetry.space_group_name_H-M   'P 1'
#
loop_
_entity.id
_entity.type
_entity.pdbx_description
1 polymer ?
#
loop_
_entity_poly.entity_id
_entity_poly.type
_entity_poly.pdbx_seq_one_letter_code
_entity_poly.pdbx_strand_id
1 'polypeptide(L)'
;MCLRVGDRIAPGSYARLRRDASLRDLSRLRAAGPLAVAETAALVAKRRRVGKVVVFLTGAALVATIWISLFVTRIGRDMITGDRPNRAIITETFTLSCLSPQQAGDIITPYLRSRGSTYYVSTSGLSAITVRGTPDELTKSRRLIRQFENDPQAACRHSPFDKVDEILKRYGGPPDKTAAPVLAPSTDVAPPAKK
;
A
#
# COMPACT_ATOMS: atom_id res chain seq x y z
N MET A 1 29.19 -32.38 35.42
CA MET A 1 28.08 -32.67 36.34
C MET A 1 26.83 -32.93 35.50
N CYS A 2 26.40 -34.19 35.41
CA CYS A 2 25.26 -34.58 34.58
C CYS A 2 23.98 -34.59 35.43
N LEU A 3 23.02 -33.72 35.12
CA LEU A 3 21.67 -33.79 35.70
C LEU A 3 20.85 -34.82 34.91
N ARG A 4 20.55 -35.95 35.54
CA ARG A 4 19.57 -36.93 35.05
C ARG A 4 18.18 -36.31 35.14
N VAL A 5 17.65 -35.94 33.97
CA VAL A 5 16.23 -35.70 33.73
C VAL A 5 15.58 -37.07 33.49
N GLY A 6 14.68 -37.52 34.35
CA GLY A 6 13.94 -38.74 34.05
C GLY A 6 13.23 -39.45 35.19
N ASP A 7 12.57 -38.75 36.12
CA ASP A 7 11.55 -39.40 36.96
C ASP A 7 10.15 -39.10 36.41
N ARG A 8 9.63 -40.05 35.62
CA ARG A 8 8.22 -40.09 35.22
C ARG A 8 7.39 -40.43 36.45
N ILE A 9 6.82 -39.42 37.09
CA ILE A 9 5.84 -39.61 38.16
C ILE A 9 4.61 -40.29 37.56
N ALA A 10 4.34 -41.53 37.98
CA ALA A 10 3.17 -42.28 37.57
C ALA A 10 1.88 -41.55 38.01
N PRO A 11 0.88 -41.38 37.12
CA PRO A 11 -0.33 -40.59 37.40
C PRO A 11 -1.28 -41.20 38.46
N GLY A 12 -0.91 -42.29 39.13
CA GLY A 12 -1.74 -43.00 40.12
C GLY A 12 -1.51 -42.61 41.58
N SER A 13 -0.40 -41.96 41.93
CA SER A 13 0.01 -41.77 43.34
C SER A 13 -0.72 -40.65 44.08
N TYR A 14 -1.26 -39.66 43.35
CA TYR A 14 -1.95 -38.51 43.94
C TYR A 14 -3.36 -38.83 44.46
N ALA A 15 -4.00 -39.89 43.94
CA ALA A 15 -5.38 -40.23 44.31
C ALA A 15 -5.48 -40.88 45.70
N ARG A 16 -4.45 -41.60 46.17
CA ARG A 16 -4.46 -42.24 47.49
C ARG A 16 -4.19 -41.25 48.62
N LEU A 17 -3.20 -40.37 48.47
CA LEU A 17 -2.88 -39.35 49.49
C LEU A 17 -4.06 -38.40 49.79
N ARG A 18 -4.92 -38.13 48.80
CA ARG A 18 -6.09 -37.26 48.99
C ARG A 18 -7.21 -37.91 49.82
N ARG A 19 -7.32 -39.25 49.84
CA ARG A 19 -8.35 -39.93 50.65
C ARG A 19 -7.98 -39.98 52.13
N ASP A 20 -6.72 -40.21 52.45
CA ASP A 20 -6.28 -40.35 53.85
C ASP A 20 -6.30 -39.01 54.60
N ALA A 21 -6.06 -37.89 53.90
CA ALA A 21 -6.22 -36.55 54.48
C ALA A 21 -7.69 -36.23 54.79
N SER A 22 -8.63 -36.66 53.93
CA SER A 22 -10.06 -36.38 54.11
C SER A 22 -10.66 -37.10 55.33
N LEU A 23 -10.14 -38.28 55.69
CA LEU A 23 -10.66 -39.04 56.83
C LEU A 23 -10.23 -38.45 58.18
N ARG A 24 -9.05 -37.84 58.27
CA ARG A 24 -8.57 -37.19 59.51
C ARG A 24 -9.24 -35.84 59.78
N ASP A 25 -9.65 -35.12 58.73
CA ASP A 25 -10.40 -33.88 58.91
C ASP A 25 -11.85 -34.15 59.34
N LEU A 26 -12.46 -35.24 58.86
CA LEU A 26 -13.83 -35.62 59.26
C LEU A 26 -13.93 -35.97 60.74
N SER A 27 -12.91 -36.61 61.33
CA SER A 27 -12.91 -36.93 62.76
C SER A 27 -12.70 -35.71 63.66
N ARG A 28 -11.96 -34.70 63.21
CA ARG A 28 -11.83 -33.41 63.94
C ARG A 28 -13.09 -32.55 63.83
N LEU A 29 -13.75 -32.55 62.67
CA LEU A 29 -15.00 -31.81 62.48
C LEU A 29 -16.16 -32.36 63.33
N ARG A 30 -16.12 -33.65 63.70
CA ARG A 30 -17.15 -34.27 64.55
C ARG A 30 -17.05 -33.89 66.04
N ALA A 31 -15.87 -33.45 66.49
CA ALA A 31 -15.65 -33.00 67.87
C ALA A 31 -15.94 -31.49 68.06
N ALA A 32 -16.06 -30.74 66.97
CA ALA A 32 -16.41 -29.33 67.01
C ALA A 32 -17.94 -29.18 67.02
N GLY A 33 -18.49 -28.49 68.03
CA GLY A 33 -19.93 -28.30 68.18
C GLY A 33 -20.61 -27.70 66.94
N PRO A 34 -21.94 -27.82 66.80
CA PRO A 34 -22.68 -27.47 65.59
C PRO A 34 -22.51 -26.01 65.14
N LEU A 35 -22.10 -25.11 66.04
CA LEU A 35 -21.80 -23.70 65.74
C LEU A 35 -20.51 -23.51 64.93
N ALA A 36 -19.46 -24.30 65.19
CA ALA A 36 -18.18 -24.20 64.47
C ALA A 36 -18.28 -24.73 63.03
N VAL A 37 -19.21 -25.65 62.78
CA VAL A 37 -19.51 -26.17 61.43
C VAL A 37 -20.20 -25.10 60.57
N ALA A 38 -21.03 -24.24 61.18
CA ALA A 38 -21.70 -23.15 60.47
C ALA A 38 -20.73 -22.04 60.04
N GLU A 39 -19.78 -21.65 60.89
CA GLU A 39 -18.77 -20.63 60.58
C GLU A 39 -17.78 -21.09 59.50
N THR A 40 -17.35 -22.34 59.56
CA THR A 40 -16.46 -22.92 58.55
C THR A 40 -17.15 -23.09 57.19
N ALA A 41 -18.44 -23.46 57.16
CA ALA A 41 -19.22 -23.51 55.93
C ALA A 41 -19.36 -22.12 55.26
N ALA A 42 -19.57 -21.06 56.05
CA ALA A 42 -19.65 -19.69 55.54
C ALA A 42 -18.33 -19.21 54.93
N LEU A 43 -17.19 -19.50 55.57
CA LEU A 43 -15.87 -19.13 55.05
C LEU A 43 -15.50 -19.89 53.77
N VAL A 44 -15.84 -21.18 53.68
CA VAL A 44 -15.63 -22.00 52.48
C VAL A 44 -16.52 -21.54 51.32
N ALA A 45 -17.77 -21.16 51.60
CA ALA A 45 -18.67 -20.60 50.59
C ALA A 45 -18.16 -19.26 50.04
N LYS A 46 -17.61 -18.39 50.91
CA LYS A 46 -17.02 -17.09 50.50
C LYS A 46 -15.78 -17.29 49.60
N ARG A 47 -14.89 -18.23 49.92
CA ARG A 47 -13.71 -18.56 49.09
C ARG A 47 -14.08 -19.06 47.69
N ARG A 48 -15.15 -19.85 47.55
CA ARG A 48 -15.60 -20.35 46.23
C ARG A 48 -16.13 -19.22 45.33
N ARG A 49 -16.77 -18.20 45.90
CA ARG A 49 -17.24 -17.03 45.13
C ARG A 49 -16.09 -16.16 44.66
N VAL A 50 -15.12 -15.89 45.54
CA VAL A 50 -13.92 -15.11 45.19
C VAL A 50 -13.07 -15.86 44.16
N GLY A 51 -12.92 -17.18 44.29
CA GLY A 51 -12.18 -18.01 43.32
C GLY A 51 -12.77 -17.93 41.91
N LYS A 52 -14.11 -17.97 41.76
CA LYS A 52 -14.75 -17.78 40.45
C LYS A 52 -14.51 -16.39 39.87
N VAL A 53 -14.68 -15.35 40.68
CA VAL A 53 -14.50 -13.96 40.25
C VAL A 53 -13.06 -13.69 39.79
N VAL A 54 -12.06 -14.20 40.51
CA VAL A 54 -10.65 -14.08 40.14
C VAL A 54 -10.37 -14.79 38.82
N VAL A 55 -10.90 -16.00 38.61
CA VAL A 55 -10.72 -16.73 37.35
C VAL A 55 -11.33 -15.95 36.17
N PHE A 56 -12.54 -15.43 36.32
CA PHE A 56 -13.18 -14.60 35.26
C PHE A 56 -12.38 -13.32 34.98
N LEU A 57 -11.89 -12.62 36.01
CA LEU A 57 -11.05 -11.44 35.86
C LEU A 57 -9.74 -11.74 35.13
N THR A 58 -9.05 -12.82 35.50
CA THR A 58 -7.80 -13.22 34.83
C THR A 58 -8.03 -13.64 33.38
N GLY A 59 -9.14 -14.33 33.08
CA GLY A 59 -9.52 -14.67 31.71
C GLY A 59 -9.82 -13.44 30.86
N ALA A 60 -10.60 -12.51 31.40
CA ALA A 60 -10.93 -11.26 30.70
C ALA A 60 -9.68 -10.39 30.45
N ALA A 61 -8.76 -10.32 31.42
CA ALA A 61 -7.50 -9.60 31.27
C ALA A 61 -6.64 -10.17 30.13
N LEU A 62 -6.54 -11.50 30.02
CA LEU A 62 -5.80 -12.16 28.94
C LEU A 62 -6.39 -11.83 27.56
N VAL A 63 -7.72 -11.93 27.41
CA VAL A 63 -8.40 -11.61 26.16
C VAL A 63 -8.18 -10.14 25.79
N ALA A 64 -8.29 -9.23 26.76
CA ALA A 64 -8.03 -7.81 26.54
C ALA A 64 -6.59 -7.55 26.09
N THR A 65 -5.59 -8.18 26.73
CA THR A 65 -4.19 -8.03 26.31
C THR A 65 -3.92 -8.55 24.90
N ILE A 66 -4.54 -9.66 24.49
CA ILE A 66 -4.41 -10.19 23.13
C ILE A 66 -5.00 -9.19 22.13
N TRP A 67 -6.21 -8.69 22.39
CA TRP A 67 -6.87 -7.69 21.54
C TRP A 67 -6.06 -6.40 21.43
N ILE A 68 -5.56 -5.89 22.55
CA ILE A 68 -4.70 -4.69 22.55
C ILE A 68 -3.42 -4.96 21.76
N SER A 69 -2.78 -6.12 21.94
CA SER A 69 -1.57 -6.46 21.17
C SER A 69 -1.84 -6.53 19.67
N LEU A 70 -2.98 -7.10 19.24
CA LEU A 70 -3.37 -7.19 17.83
C LEU A 70 -3.69 -5.80 17.26
N PHE A 71 -4.38 -4.97 18.02
CA PHE A 71 -4.73 -3.60 17.64
C PHE A 71 -3.48 -2.73 17.50
N VAL A 72 -2.59 -2.77 18.50
CA VAL A 72 -1.31 -2.05 18.49
C VAL A 72 -0.40 -2.57 17.37
N THR A 73 -0.38 -3.87 17.08
CA THR A 73 0.43 -4.42 15.98
C THR A 73 -0.14 -4.06 14.61
N ARG A 74 -1.47 -4.04 14.44
CA ARG A 74 -2.13 -3.63 13.19
C ARG A 74 -1.92 -2.14 12.91
N ILE A 75 -2.26 -1.28 13.86
CA ILE A 75 -2.18 0.18 13.67
C ILE A 75 -0.76 0.70 13.78
N GLY A 76 0.04 0.15 14.70
CA GLY A 76 1.44 0.51 14.88
C GLY A 76 2.29 0.13 13.68
N ARG A 77 1.99 -0.98 12.96
CA ARG A 77 2.65 -1.26 11.68
C ARG A 77 2.33 -0.23 10.62
N ASP A 78 1.07 0.20 10.50
CA ASP A 78 0.69 1.19 9.49
C ASP A 78 1.29 2.59 9.76
N MET A 79 1.61 2.91 11.02
CA MET A 79 2.24 4.18 11.39
C MET A 79 3.77 4.16 11.43
N ILE A 80 4.40 3.07 11.91
CA ILE A 80 5.86 2.98 12.07
C ILE A 80 6.53 2.52 10.77
N THR A 81 5.87 1.67 10.00
CA THR A 81 6.32 1.34 8.64
C THR A 81 5.74 2.39 7.70
N GLY A 82 6.43 3.54 7.60
CA GLY A 82 6.18 4.54 6.56
C GLY A 82 6.32 3.99 5.12
N ASP A 83 6.63 2.70 4.96
CA ASP A 83 6.42 1.93 3.75
C ASP A 83 4.93 1.71 3.53
N ARG A 84 4.33 2.69 2.85
CA ARG A 84 3.04 2.58 2.17
C ARG A 84 2.93 1.18 1.54
N PRO A 85 1.82 0.47 1.79
CA PRO A 85 1.70 -0.97 1.57
C PRO A 85 2.07 -1.29 0.14
N ASN A 86 3.25 -1.88 -0.08
CA ASN A 86 3.78 -2.47 -1.31
C ASN A 86 2.93 -2.11 -2.54
N ARG A 87 2.88 -0.82 -2.89
CA ARG A 87 1.92 -0.34 -3.89
C ARG A 87 2.48 -0.81 -5.20
N ALA A 88 1.84 -1.85 -5.74
CA ALA A 88 2.22 -2.44 -7.01
C ALA A 88 2.50 -1.30 -7.99
N ILE A 89 3.72 -1.28 -8.52
CA ILE A 89 4.11 -0.30 -9.53
C ILE A 89 3.36 -0.69 -10.80
N ILE A 90 2.48 0.19 -11.25
CA ILE A 90 1.67 0.00 -12.45
C ILE A 90 2.22 0.91 -13.53
N THR A 91 2.07 0.48 -14.78
CA THR A 91 2.40 1.27 -15.95
C THR A 91 1.10 1.74 -16.59
N GLU A 92 0.97 3.04 -16.82
CA GLU A 92 -0.20 3.64 -17.47
C GLU A 92 0.24 4.62 -18.56
N THR A 93 -0.46 4.63 -19.68
CA THR A 93 -0.20 5.56 -20.79
C THR A 93 -1.22 6.69 -20.77
N PHE A 94 -0.72 7.93 -20.77
CA PHE A 94 -1.52 9.14 -20.86
C PHE A 94 -1.38 9.74 -22.25
N THR A 95 -2.51 9.95 -22.91
CA THR A 95 -2.58 10.76 -24.13
C THR A 95 -2.54 12.24 -23.76
N LEU A 96 -1.73 13.01 -24.46
CA LEU A 96 -1.53 14.45 -24.29
C LEU A 96 -2.28 15.17 -25.42
N SER A 97 -3.02 16.22 -25.09
CA SER A 97 -3.79 16.99 -26.06
C SER A 97 -2.94 18.06 -26.75
N CYS A 98 -2.12 18.78 -25.99
CA CYS A 98 -1.34 19.91 -26.51
C CYS A 98 0.11 19.92 -26.05
N LEU A 99 0.42 19.19 -24.98
CA LEU A 99 1.75 19.14 -24.39
C LEU A 99 2.67 18.21 -25.19
N SER A 100 3.93 18.63 -25.36
CA SER A 100 4.93 17.71 -25.91
C SER A 100 5.23 16.60 -24.89
N PRO A 101 5.48 15.36 -25.33
CA PRO A 101 5.84 14.27 -24.42
C PRO A 101 7.04 14.58 -23.53
N GLN A 102 8.01 15.35 -24.02
CA GLN A 102 9.18 15.81 -23.25
C GLN A 102 8.77 16.78 -22.14
N GLN A 103 7.98 17.81 -22.45
CA GLN A 103 7.49 18.76 -21.44
C GLN A 103 6.64 18.08 -20.37
N ALA A 104 5.76 17.15 -20.78
CA ALA A 104 4.98 16.36 -19.85
C ALA A 104 5.88 15.55 -18.91
N GLY A 105 6.97 14.98 -19.43
CA GLY A 105 8.00 14.29 -18.65
C GLY A 105 8.67 15.20 -17.61
N ASP A 106 9.08 16.40 -18.01
CA ASP A 106 9.72 17.36 -17.11
C ASP A 106 8.79 17.81 -15.97
N ILE A 107 7.50 18.00 -16.27
CA ILE A 107 6.48 18.37 -15.28
C ILE A 107 6.25 17.26 -14.25
N ILE A 108 6.23 15.99 -14.67
CA ILE A 108 5.94 14.86 -13.78
C ILE A 108 7.17 14.36 -13.01
N THR A 109 8.38 14.56 -13.53
CA THR A 109 9.65 14.10 -12.93
C THR A 109 9.76 14.37 -11.42
N PRO A 110 9.50 15.58 -10.90
CA PRO A 110 9.63 15.84 -9.46
C PRO A 110 8.63 15.06 -8.57
N TYR A 111 7.58 14.49 -9.17
CA TYR A 111 6.52 13.74 -8.50
C TYR A 111 6.71 12.22 -8.56
N LEU A 112 7.60 11.72 -9.41
CA LEU A 112 7.98 10.31 -9.51
C LEU A 112 9.15 10.00 -8.56
N ARG A 113 8.87 9.99 -7.25
CA ARG A 113 9.91 9.80 -6.21
C ARG A 113 10.05 8.36 -5.73
N SER A 114 9.10 7.49 -6.07
CA SER A 114 9.14 6.09 -5.62
C SER A 114 10.26 5.31 -6.30
N ARG A 115 10.83 4.33 -5.58
CA ARG A 115 11.83 3.44 -6.17
C ARG A 115 11.20 2.67 -7.33
N GLY A 116 11.73 2.86 -8.54
CA GLY A 116 11.23 2.22 -9.76
C GLY A 116 10.14 2.99 -10.49
N SER A 117 9.76 4.19 -10.04
CA SER A 117 8.94 5.08 -10.85
C SER A 117 9.78 5.72 -11.96
N THR A 118 9.29 5.69 -13.18
CA THR A 118 9.97 6.23 -14.36
C THR A 118 8.92 6.60 -15.41
N TYR A 119 9.28 7.47 -16.36
CA TYR A 119 8.44 7.72 -17.52
C TYR A 119 9.19 7.32 -18.79
N TYR A 120 8.40 7.03 -19.83
CA TYR A 120 8.86 6.71 -21.16
C TYR A 120 8.15 7.62 -22.14
N VAL A 121 8.93 8.35 -22.92
CA VAL A 121 8.43 9.19 -24.01
C VAL A 121 8.19 8.30 -25.23
N SER A 122 7.00 8.41 -25.83
CA SER A 122 6.70 7.67 -27.05
C SER A 122 7.54 8.19 -28.22
N THR A 123 8.28 7.32 -28.90
CA THR A 123 9.07 7.66 -30.10
C THR A 123 8.24 7.66 -31.38
N SER A 124 7.01 7.17 -31.33
CA SER A 124 6.12 6.99 -32.48
C SER A 124 5.47 8.28 -33.00
N GLY A 125 5.89 9.45 -32.52
CA GLY A 125 5.29 10.75 -32.88
C GLY A 125 3.87 10.96 -32.32
N LEU A 126 3.34 10.01 -31.56
CA LEU A 126 2.09 10.18 -30.82
C LEU A 126 2.35 11.08 -29.61
N SER A 127 1.48 12.08 -29.41
CA SER A 127 1.43 12.91 -28.21
C SER A 127 0.94 12.07 -27.03
N ALA A 128 1.79 11.19 -26.52
CA ALA A 128 1.49 10.33 -25.39
C ALA A 128 2.75 10.05 -24.56
N ILE A 129 2.55 9.87 -23.26
CA ILE A 129 3.61 9.53 -22.30
C ILE A 129 3.19 8.32 -21.49
N THR A 130 4.09 7.35 -21.36
CA THR A 130 3.87 6.17 -20.52
C THR A 130 4.56 6.37 -19.19
N VAL A 131 3.81 6.32 -18.10
CA VAL A 131 4.33 6.55 -16.75
C VAL A 131 4.22 5.25 -15.97
N ARG A 132 5.32 4.86 -15.34
CA ARG A 132 5.41 3.74 -14.42
C ARG A 132 5.54 4.30 -13.02
N GLY A 133 4.65 3.95 -12.11
CA GLY A 133 4.64 4.49 -10.75
C GLY A 133 3.59 3.85 -9.85
N THR A 134 3.50 4.35 -8.63
CA THR A 134 2.43 3.95 -7.71
C THR A 134 1.09 4.58 -8.14
N PRO A 135 -0.07 4.00 -7.78
CA PRO A 135 -1.39 4.54 -8.15
C PRO A 135 -1.60 6.01 -7.74
N ASP A 136 -1.06 6.42 -6.59
CA ASP A 136 -1.14 7.81 -6.12
C ASP A 136 -0.29 8.75 -6.97
N GLU A 137 0.89 8.31 -7.41
CA GLU A 137 1.75 9.08 -8.32
C GLU A 137 1.10 9.21 -9.68
N LEU A 138 0.55 8.13 -10.23
CA LEU A 138 -0.18 8.16 -11.50
C LEU A 138 -1.38 9.11 -11.44
N THR A 139 -2.15 9.06 -10.35
CA THR A 139 -3.30 9.95 -10.15
C THR A 139 -2.85 11.42 -10.07
N LYS A 140 -1.77 11.71 -9.34
CA LYS A 140 -1.21 13.06 -9.24
C LYS A 140 -0.67 13.56 -10.57
N SER A 141 0.13 12.75 -11.26
CA SER A 141 0.69 13.06 -12.58
C SER A 141 -0.42 13.36 -13.58
N ARG A 142 -1.47 12.53 -13.64
CA ARG A 142 -2.64 12.77 -14.51
C ARG A 142 -3.31 14.10 -14.20
N ARG A 143 -3.52 14.41 -12.91
CA ARG A 143 -4.16 15.66 -12.50
C ARG A 143 -3.32 16.88 -12.88
N LEU A 144 -1.99 16.80 -12.69
CA LEU A 144 -1.07 17.88 -13.04
C LEU A 144 -1.04 18.10 -14.56
N ILE A 145 -0.88 17.04 -15.35
CA ILE A 145 -0.92 17.14 -16.82
C ILE A 145 -2.21 17.83 -17.26
N ARG A 146 -3.38 17.39 -16.77
CA ARG A 146 -4.66 18.03 -17.09
C ARG A 146 -4.73 19.49 -16.64
N GLN A 147 -4.15 19.82 -15.50
CA GLN A 147 -4.13 21.20 -15.01
C GLN A 147 -3.30 22.10 -15.93
N PHE A 148 -2.15 21.62 -16.40
CA PHE A 148 -1.33 22.35 -17.38
C PHE A 148 -1.97 22.42 -18.76
N GLU A 149 -2.67 21.37 -19.20
CA GLU A 149 -3.42 21.38 -20.47
C GLU A 149 -4.62 22.33 -20.44
N ASN A 150 -5.26 22.47 -19.28
CA ASN A 150 -6.37 23.39 -19.09
C ASN A 150 -5.91 24.85 -18.87
N ASP A 151 -4.63 25.09 -18.61
CA ASP A 151 -4.11 26.44 -18.42
C ASP A 151 -3.92 27.13 -19.79
N PRO A 152 -4.69 28.20 -20.09
CA PRO A 152 -4.62 28.89 -21.37
C PRO A 152 -3.26 29.56 -21.64
N GLN A 153 -2.38 29.67 -20.63
CA GLN A 153 -1.05 30.28 -20.73
C GLN A 153 0.07 29.24 -20.94
N ALA A 154 -0.13 27.96 -20.60
CA ALA A 154 0.99 27.09 -20.27
C ALA A 154 1.64 26.28 -21.41
N ALA A 155 0.94 25.94 -22.50
CA ALA A 155 1.59 25.24 -23.65
C ALA A 155 0.73 25.16 -24.91
N CYS A 156 -0.60 25.23 -24.80
CA CYS A 156 -1.49 24.90 -25.91
C CYS A 156 -1.60 25.96 -27.02
N ARG A 157 -0.79 27.04 -27.01
CA ARG A 157 -0.88 28.13 -28.00
C ARG A 157 -0.13 27.86 -29.31
N HIS A 158 0.51 26.72 -29.49
CA HIS A 158 1.20 26.40 -30.75
C HIS A 158 0.55 25.20 -31.41
N SER A 159 -0.65 25.43 -31.95
CA SER A 159 -1.13 24.68 -33.09
C SER A 159 -0.11 24.91 -34.22
N PRO A 160 0.66 23.89 -34.67
CA PRO A 160 1.50 24.04 -35.86
C PRO A 160 0.62 24.34 -37.09
N PHE A 161 -0.67 23.99 -37.03
CA PHE A 161 -1.64 24.25 -38.07
C PHE A 161 -2.08 25.72 -38.17
N ASP A 162 -1.94 26.53 -37.11
CA ASP A 162 -2.25 27.97 -37.18
C ASP A 162 -1.25 28.68 -38.10
N LYS A 163 0.02 28.24 -38.07
CA LYS A 163 1.04 28.70 -39.02
C LYS A 163 0.86 28.10 -40.41
N VAL A 164 0.38 26.85 -40.52
CA VAL A 164 0.10 26.25 -41.84
C VAL A 164 -1.07 26.97 -42.52
N ASP A 165 -2.12 27.34 -41.80
CA ASP A 165 -3.22 28.16 -42.34
C ASP A 165 -2.76 29.57 -42.71
N GLU A 166 -1.84 30.16 -41.94
CA GLU A 166 -1.23 31.45 -42.28
C GLU A 166 -0.37 31.33 -43.55
N ILE A 167 0.42 30.26 -43.68
CA ILE A 167 1.22 29.95 -44.88
C ILE A 167 0.30 29.64 -46.07
N LEU A 168 -0.76 28.84 -45.89
CA LEU A 168 -1.73 28.54 -46.94
C LEU A 168 -2.48 29.80 -47.39
N LYS A 169 -2.79 30.73 -46.49
CA LYS A 169 -3.35 32.04 -46.85
C LYS A 169 -2.35 32.93 -47.58
N ARG A 170 -1.06 32.84 -47.23
CA ARG A 170 0.02 33.63 -47.88
C ARG A 170 0.38 33.10 -49.26
N TYR A 171 0.28 31.80 -49.48
CA TYR A 171 0.64 31.13 -50.75
C TYR A 171 -0.57 30.70 -51.59
N GLY A 172 -1.77 30.64 -51.02
CA GLY A 172 -3.04 30.35 -51.71
C GLY A 172 -3.73 31.58 -52.28
N GLY A 173 -3.00 32.68 -52.45
CA GLY A 173 -3.47 33.80 -53.27
C GLY A 173 -3.76 33.34 -54.70
N PRO A 174 -4.74 33.95 -55.39
CA PRO A 174 -5.10 33.56 -56.76
C PRO A 174 -3.84 33.53 -57.63
N PRO A 175 -3.66 32.49 -58.47
CA PRO A 175 -2.46 32.33 -59.27
C PRO A 175 -2.27 33.61 -60.11
N ASP A 176 -1.13 34.25 -59.89
CA ASP A 176 -0.75 35.47 -60.58
C ASP A 176 -0.60 35.11 -62.07
N LYS A 177 -1.59 35.49 -62.89
CA LYS A 177 -1.65 35.14 -64.32
C LYS A 177 -0.49 35.72 -65.13
N THR A 178 0.35 36.53 -64.49
CA THR A 178 1.52 37.20 -65.06
C THR A 178 2.83 36.41 -64.86
N ALA A 179 2.83 35.36 -64.02
CA ALA A 179 4.02 34.56 -63.78
C ALA A 179 4.26 33.61 -64.96
N ALA A 180 5.23 33.96 -65.81
CA ALA A 180 5.70 33.12 -66.90
C ALA A 180 6.13 31.74 -66.39
N PRO A 181 5.92 30.66 -67.16
CA PRO A 181 6.26 29.30 -66.75
C PRO A 181 7.76 29.21 -66.48
N VAL A 182 8.12 28.99 -65.22
CA VAL A 182 9.49 28.65 -64.83
C VAL A 182 9.76 27.26 -65.40
N LEU A 183 10.60 27.20 -66.43
CA LEU A 183 11.09 25.95 -66.99
C LEU A 183 11.75 25.14 -65.87
N ALA A 184 11.27 23.90 -65.68
CA ALA A 184 11.87 22.96 -64.75
C ALA A 184 13.37 22.77 -65.08
N PRO A 185 14.26 22.75 -64.08
CA PRO A 185 15.67 22.45 -64.31
C PRO A 185 15.81 21.01 -64.81
N SER A 186 16.31 20.84 -66.03
CA SER A 186 16.60 19.54 -66.63
C SER A 186 17.70 18.84 -65.82
N THR A 187 17.33 17.77 -65.12
CA THR A 187 18.27 16.86 -64.48
C THR A 187 18.83 15.90 -65.53
N ASP A 188 19.80 16.36 -66.31
CA ASP A 188 20.75 15.49 -67.01
C ASP A 188 21.88 15.15 -66.04
N VAL A 189 21.65 14.14 -65.18
CA VAL A 189 22.71 13.54 -64.36
C VAL A 189 23.22 12.32 -65.10
N ALA A 190 24.42 12.45 -65.68
CA ALA A 190 25.13 11.38 -66.37
C ALA A 190 25.47 10.21 -65.42
N PRO A 191 25.40 8.96 -65.88
CA PRO A 191 25.68 7.79 -65.05
C PRO A 191 27.19 7.63 -64.75
N PRO A 192 27.56 7.11 -63.57
CA PRO A 192 28.95 6.93 -63.18
C PRO A 192 29.62 5.79 -63.96
N ALA A 193 30.81 6.06 -64.47
CA ALA A 193 31.66 5.08 -65.15
C ALA A 193 32.15 4.00 -64.16
N LYS A 194 31.95 2.73 -64.55
CA LYS A 194 32.45 1.55 -63.82
C LYS A 194 33.98 1.49 -63.91
N LYS A 195 34.63 1.17 -62.79
CA LYS A 195 35.99 0.63 -62.71
C LYS A 195 35.93 -0.73 -62.03
#